data_AF-A0A173RLQ4-F1
#
_entry.id   AF-A0A173RLQ4-F1
#
_cell.length_a   1.000
_cell.length_b   1.000
_cell.length_c   1.000
_cell.angle_alpha   90.00
_cell.angle_beta   90.00
_cell.angle_gamma   90.00
#
_symmetry.space_group_name_H-M   'P 1'
#
loop_
_entity.id
_entity.type
_entity.pdbx_description
1 polymer ?
#
loop_
_entity_poly.entity_id
_entity_poly.type
_entity_poly.pdbx_seq_one_letter_code
_entity_poly.pdbx_strand_id
1 'polypeptide(L)'
;MSSKDSRTVRSGGKLRDNIKELPIAIKGVHGTTALKNAYRQYLDKALIKMATGTFSYDQCVNDCVKELAQSGLRSIDYTSGRTYQLDTAARMAIRTANSQLAGQISMHYIEETDTDLVEVSAHWGARPEHAEWQGKIYSRSGKNKKYPNFSACHYGEVDGLKGINCRHDFYPFFEGVSEPNTWPDEPKPQEYHGKTYNYYQATQKQRKMERDIRATQREIEAQKAIGGDTSVLEAQKRKQIKEYHNFSNAMGIRAKDNRLRVIKGTSDLKKTQTTQRVNVSRARREAAEKLFSVEPVEKGDVILAENIYKDLKRSEIGQEVIEFIEKNNIDVQILNNKSSVEDMGMENLYGYQRGKRIYINALQCKTKKKVVETLIHEKTHLDYPEECGRHVECVCDAQAMKHRKGKLTGDDLRSIIKSVNERYPDYKWRAVYHD
;
A
#
# COMPACT_ATOMS: atom_id res chain seq x y z
N MET A 1 7.19 48.45 13.28
CA MET A 1 7.83 48.13 11.98
C MET A 1 9.01 47.20 12.26
N SER A 2 9.27 46.06 11.62
CA SER A 2 8.55 45.10 10.79
C SER A 2 9.57 43.98 10.56
N SER A 3 9.11 42.74 10.39
CA SER A 3 9.82 41.60 9.79
C SER A 3 10.88 40.86 10.62
N LYS A 4 10.42 39.82 11.34
CA LYS A 4 11.13 38.53 11.42
C LYS A 4 10.09 37.44 11.24
N ASP A 5 9.92 37.01 9.99
CA ASP A 5 8.95 35.98 9.63
C ASP A 5 9.62 34.81 8.90
N SER A 6 9.28 33.60 9.33
CA SER A 6 9.21 32.35 8.56
C SER A 6 10.45 31.83 7.80
N ARG A 7 11.28 30.97 8.42
CA ARG A 7 12.21 30.07 7.70
C ARG A 7 12.37 28.65 8.28
N THR A 8 11.36 28.10 8.96
CA THR A 8 11.51 26.77 9.60
C THR A 8 10.59 25.67 9.08
N VAL A 9 9.85 25.87 7.98
CA VAL A 9 8.93 24.83 7.47
C VAL A 9 8.97 24.78 5.94
N ARG A 10 10.05 24.29 5.31
CA ARG A 10 10.05 24.01 3.85
C ARG A 10 11.06 22.96 3.36
N SER A 11 11.88 22.34 4.21
CA SER A 11 12.90 21.36 3.78
C SER A 11 12.38 19.93 3.57
N GLY A 12 11.24 19.56 4.18
CA GLY A 12 10.70 18.19 4.08
C GLY A 12 10.06 17.83 2.74
N GLY A 13 9.67 18.82 1.92
CA GLY A 13 9.01 18.61 0.63
C GLY A 13 9.98 18.25 -0.50
N LYS A 14 11.12 18.96 -0.58
CA LYS A 14 12.11 18.78 -1.67
C LYS A 14 12.85 17.43 -1.63
N LEU A 15 12.94 16.77 -0.48
CA LEU A 15 13.56 15.44 -0.35
C LEU A 15 12.69 14.32 -0.95
N ARG A 16 11.37 14.52 -1.04
CA ARG A 16 10.44 13.50 -1.58
C ARG A 16 10.45 13.46 -3.10
N ASP A 17 10.62 14.61 -3.75
CA ASP A 17 10.55 14.72 -5.22
C ASP A 17 11.87 14.34 -5.92
N ASN A 18 12.99 14.30 -5.19
CA ASN A 18 14.33 14.07 -5.74
C ASN A 18 14.81 12.61 -5.71
N ILE A 19 14.05 11.69 -5.11
CA ILE A 19 14.30 10.25 -5.26
C ILE A 19 13.79 9.87 -6.65
N LYS A 20 14.64 10.01 -7.68
CA LYS A 20 14.40 9.45 -9.02
C LYS A 20 13.82 8.05 -8.84
N GLU A 21 12.67 7.80 -9.47
CA GLU A 21 11.90 6.58 -9.30
C GLU A 21 12.83 5.38 -9.15
N LEU A 22 12.83 4.74 -7.96
CA LEU A 22 13.55 3.49 -7.75
C LEU A 22 13.26 2.58 -8.95
N PRO A 23 14.27 2.11 -9.70
CA PRO A 23 14.08 1.30 -10.90
C PRO A 23 13.70 -0.14 -10.52
N ILE A 24 12.69 -0.27 -9.66
CA ILE A 24 12.05 -1.51 -9.28
C ILE A 24 10.71 -1.48 -10.01
N ALA A 25 10.78 -1.69 -11.32
CA ALA A 25 9.58 -1.86 -12.12
C ALA A 25 8.98 -3.22 -11.76
N ILE A 26 7.92 -3.19 -10.94
CA ILE A 26 7.16 -4.35 -10.48
C ILE A 26 6.15 -4.71 -11.58
N LYS A 27 6.15 -5.96 -12.04
CA LYS A 27 5.15 -6.51 -12.96
C LYS A 27 4.04 -7.19 -12.15
N GLY A 28 2.78 -6.96 -12.50
CA GLY A 28 1.64 -7.67 -11.90
C GLY A 28 0.38 -7.53 -12.74
N VAL A 29 -0.43 -8.59 -12.76
CA VAL A 29 -1.70 -8.69 -13.48
C VAL A 29 -2.82 -8.22 -12.54
N HIS A 30 -3.54 -7.15 -12.93
CA HIS A 30 -4.70 -6.50 -12.29
C HIS A 30 -4.57 -6.06 -10.81
N GLY A 31 -4.57 -4.74 -10.55
CA GLY A 31 -4.56 -4.14 -9.18
C GLY A 31 -3.23 -3.51 -8.73
N THR A 32 -2.27 -3.34 -9.64
CA THR A 32 -0.85 -3.07 -9.35
C THR A 32 -0.52 -1.71 -8.76
N THR A 33 -1.31 -0.66 -8.99
CA THR A 33 -0.97 0.69 -8.52
C THR A 33 -1.00 0.79 -6.99
N ALA A 34 -2.01 0.22 -6.34
CA ALA A 34 -2.11 0.23 -4.88
C ALA A 34 -0.96 -0.58 -4.23
N LEU A 35 -0.61 -1.71 -4.83
CA LEU A 35 0.47 -2.58 -4.36
C LEU A 35 1.86 -1.95 -4.55
N LYS A 36 2.08 -1.34 -5.71
CA LYS A 36 3.29 -0.57 -6.04
C LYS A 36 3.44 0.64 -5.12
N ASN A 37 2.35 1.36 -4.85
CA ASN A 37 2.34 2.51 -3.95
C ASN A 37 2.59 2.11 -2.51
N ALA A 38 1.99 1.00 -2.04
CA ALA A 38 2.28 0.47 -0.72
C ALA A 38 3.76 0.08 -0.59
N TYR A 39 4.31 -0.62 -1.59
CA TYR A 39 5.74 -0.96 -1.63
C TYR A 39 6.65 0.25 -1.58
N ARG A 40 6.38 1.27 -2.42
CA ARG A 40 7.12 2.53 -2.41
C ARG A 40 7.02 3.23 -1.06
N GLN A 41 5.82 3.40 -0.51
CA GLN A 41 5.59 4.06 0.77
C GLN A 41 6.34 3.38 1.94
N TYR A 42 6.36 2.04 1.97
CA TYR A 42 7.07 1.31 3.02
C TYR A 42 8.59 1.41 2.86
N LEU A 43 9.10 1.44 1.63
CA LEU A 43 10.51 1.71 1.38
C LEU A 43 10.91 3.14 1.75
N ASP A 44 10.09 4.13 1.42
CA ASP A 44 10.34 5.54 1.75
C ASP A 44 10.37 5.74 3.27
N LYS A 45 9.43 5.11 3.99
CA LYS A 45 9.42 5.10 5.46
C LYS A 45 10.70 4.47 6.02
N ALA A 46 11.15 3.35 5.44
CA ALA A 46 12.40 2.70 5.84
C ALA A 46 13.62 3.59 5.55
N LEU A 47 13.64 4.29 4.41
CA LEU A 47 14.71 5.22 4.05
C LEU A 47 14.79 6.40 5.03
N ILE A 48 13.65 7.02 5.34
CA ILE A 48 13.59 8.12 6.33
C ILE A 48 14.11 7.65 7.68
N LYS A 49 13.65 6.49 8.18
CA LYS A 49 14.10 5.89 9.45
C LYS A 49 15.61 5.67 9.51
N MET A 50 16.23 5.29 8.39
CA MET A 50 17.68 5.12 8.31
C MET A 50 18.40 6.47 8.22
N ALA A 51 17.91 7.39 7.39
CA ALA A 51 18.51 8.70 7.18
C ALA A 51 18.51 9.53 8.48
N THR A 52 17.50 9.38 9.34
CA THR A 52 17.46 10.04 10.65
C THR A 52 18.30 9.34 11.72
N GLY A 53 18.94 8.21 11.41
CA GLY A 53 19.73 7.42 12.37
C GLY A 53 18.92 6.77 13.50
N THR A 54 17.58 6.85 13.45
CA THR A 54 16.70 6.36 14.51
C THR A 54 16.62 4.84 14.57
N PHE A 55 16.85 4.16 13.44
CA PHE A 55 16.78 2.71 13.34
C PHE A 55 17.94 2.15 12.53
N SER A 56 18.41 0.97 12.91
CA SER A 56 19.42 0.24 12.11
C SER A 56 18.85 -0.24 10.78
N TYR A 57 19.74 -0.47 9.80
CA TYR A 57 19.37 -1.03 8.49
C TYR A 57 18.57 -2.34 8.62
N ASP A 58 18.99 -3.26 9.49
CA ASP A 58 18.28 -4.54 9.65
C ASP A 58 16.90 -4.36 10.30
N GLN A 59 16.73 -3.42 11.24
CA GLN A 59 15.41 -3.08 11.78
C GLN A 59 14.50 -2.53 10.69
N CYS A 60 14.99 -1.59 9.88
CA CYS A 60 14.22 -1.01 8.78
C CYS A 60 13.79 -2.06 7.75
N VAL A 61 14.69 -2.98 7.40
CA VAL A 61 14.38 -4.13 6.54
C VAL A 61 13.32 -5.02 7.17
N ASN A 62 13.46 -5.40 8.44
CA ASN A 62 12.52 -6.28 9.11
C ASN A 62 11.12 -5.66 9.23
N ASP A 63 11.05 -4.37 9.56
CA ASP A 63 9.80 -3.61 9.61
C ASP A 63 9.12 -3.57 8.22
N CYS A 64 9.90 -3.23 7.18
CA CYS A 64 9.40 -3.18 5.81
C CYS A 64 8.86 -4.54 5.35
N VAL A 65 9.60 -5.62 5.59
CA VAL A 65 9.17 -6.98 5.24
C VAL A 65 7.93 -7.38 6.03
N LYS A 66 7.82 -7.01 7.32
CA LYS A 66 6.65 -7.31 8.14
C LYS A 66 5.40 -6.60 7.62
N GLU A 67 5.50 -5.30 7.34
CA GLU A 67 4.38 -4.49 6.83
C GLU A 67 3.93 -5.01 5.45
N LEU A 68 4.88 -5.29 4.56
CA LEU A 68 4.61 -5.85 3.24
C LEU A 68 4.01 -7.26 3.32
N ALA A 69 4.53 -8.13 4.19
CA ALA A 69 4.00 -9.48 4.35
C ALA A 69 2.58 -9.50 4.94
N GLN A 70 2.23 -8.53 5.79
CA GLN A 70 0.87 -8.35 6.31
C GLN A 70 -0.12 -7.88 5.22
N SER A 71 0.37 -7.17 4.20
CA SER A 71 -0.43 -6.80 3.02
C SER A 71 -0.72 -7.97 2.06
N GLY A 72 -0.09 -9.14 2.28
CA GLY A 72 -0.24 -10.32 1.43
C GLY A 72 0.85 -10.49 0.37
N LEU A 73 1.82 -9.58 0.29
CA LEU A 73 2.99 -9.73 -0.58
C LEU A 73 3.93 -10.84 -0.08
N ARG A 74 4.46 -11.63 -1.00
CA ARG A 74 5.41 -12.74 -0.72
C ARG A 74 6.65 -12.68 -1.58
N SER A 75 6.46 -12.41 -2.86
CA SER A 75 7.51 -12.18 -3.84
C SER A 75 7.24 -10.91 -4.63
N ILE A 76 8.28 -10.42 -5.29
CA ILE A 76 8.22 -9.29 -6.20
C ILE A 76 8.76 -9.76 -7.54
N ASP A 77 7.91 -9.66 -8.56
CA ASP A 77 8.26 -9.94 -9.94
C ASP A 77 8.73 -8.66 -10.60
N TYR A 78 9.98 -8.65 -11.06
CA TYR A 78 10.59 -7.51 -11.72
C TYR A 78 10.34 -7.59 -13.23
N THR A 79 10.31 -6.44 -13.91
CA THR A 79 10.22 -6.38 -15.39
C THR A 79 11.36 -7.12 -16.09
N SER A 80 12.49 -7.29 -15.42
CA SER A 80 13.62 -8.12 -15.88
C SER A 80 13.32 -9.62 -15.95
N GLY A 81 12.11 -10.05 -15.57
CA GLY A 81 11.71 -11.46 -15.51
C GLY A 81 12.22 -12.20 -14.28
N ARG A 82 12.93 -11.51 -13.38
CA ARG A 82 13.43 -12.09 -12.12
C ARG A 82 12.39 -11.93 -11.02
N THR A 83 12.18 -13.02 -10.28
CA THR A 83 11.36 -13.02 -9.07
C THR A 83 12.26 -13.07 -7.84
N TYR A 84 12.06 -12.14 -6.92
CA TYR A 84 12.74 -12.15 -5.63
C TYR A 84 11.74 -12.30 -4.49
N GLN A 85 12.14 -13.04 -3.46
CA GLN A 85 11.42 -13.08 -2.19
C GLN A 85 11.46 -11.70 -1.52
N LEU A 86 10.41 -11.37 -0.79
CA LEU A 86 10.17 -10.03 -0.24
C LEU A 86 11.33 -9.47 0.59
N ASP A 87 11.94 -10.30 1.43
CA ASP A 87 13.11 -9.97 2.25
C ASP A 87 14.34 -9.60 1.41
N THR A 88 14.54 -10.31 0.31
CA THR A 88 15.67 -10.11 -0.59
C THR A 88 15.46 -8.82 -1.37
N ALA A 89 14.25 -8.61 -1.89
CA ALA A 89 13.86 -7.40 -2.56
C ALA A 89 13.96 -6.16 -1.64
N ALA A 90 13.41 -6.22 -0.42
CA ALA A 90 13.46 -5.13 0.54
C ALA A 90 14.90 -4.77 0.93
N ARG A 91 15.76 -5.76 1.25
CA ARG A 91 17.18 -5.50 1.54
C ARG A 91 17.90 -4.79 0.39
N MET A 92 17.66 -5.25 -0.84
CA MET A 92 18.27 -4.69 -2.04
C MET A 92 17.78 -3.26 -2.31
N ALA A 93 16.47 -3.05 -2.25
CA ALA A 93 15.83 -1.76 -2.48
C ALA A 93 16.28 -0.71 -1.47
N ILE A 94 16.19 -1.03 -0.18
CA ILE A 94 16.59 -0.13 0.92
C ILE A 94 18.08 0.24 0.81
N ARG A 95 18.96 -0.73 0.52
CA ARG A 95 20.39 -0.47 0.33
C ARG A 95 20.65 0.43 -0.87
N THR A 96 19.99 0.15 -1.99
CA THR A 96 20.15 0.91 -3.23
C THR A 96 19.68 2.35 -3.03
N ALA A 97 18.50 2.53 -2.44
CA ALA A 97 17.95 3.85 -2.11
C ALA A 97 18.89 4.65 -1.21
N ASN A 98 19.44 4.03 -0.16
CA ASN A 98 20.38 4.69 0.73
C ASN A 98 21.69 5.09 0.03
N SER A 99 22.21 4.20 -0.83
CA SER A 99 23.42 4.47 -1.61
C SER A 99 23.20 5.62 -2.60
N GLN A 100 22.04 5.65 -3.26
CA GLN A 100 21.64 6.72 -4.18
C GLN A 100 21.48 8.06 -3.46
N LEU A 101 20.84 8.07 -2.29
CA LEU A 101 20.72 9.27 -1.45
C LEU A 101 22.11 9.83 -1.08
N ALA A 102 23.02 8.97 -0.62
CA ALA A 102 24.41 9.37 -0.33
C ALA A 102 25.13 9.91 -1.58
N GLY A 103 24.87 9.31 -2.74
CA GLY A 103 25.38 9.81 -4.03
C GLY A 103 24.85 11.19 -4.39
N GLN A 104 23.56 11.45 -4.18
CA GLN A 104 22.96 12.77 -4.41
C GLN A 104 23.54 13.84 -3.48
N ILE A 105 23.73 13.52 -2.20
CA ILE A 105 24.38 14.41 -1.24
C ILE A 105 25.82 14.72 -1.68
N SER A 106 26.56 13.70 -2.13
CA SER A 106 27.94 13.89 -2.60
C SER A 106 27.99 14.78 -3.85
N MET A 107 27.09 14.57 -4.82
CA MET A 107 26.95 15.45 -5.99
C MET A 107 26.61 16.88 -5.60
N HIS A 108 25.72 17.06 -4.62
CA HIS A 108 25.37 18.39 -4.13
C HIS A 108 26.59 19.13 -3.57
N TYR A 109 27.42 18.47 -2.76
CA TYR A 109 28.66 19.08 -2.28
C TYR A 109 29.67 19.38 -3.39
N ILE A 110 29.76 18.51 -4.40
CA ILE A 110 30.61 18.75 -5.57
C ILE A 110 30.15 20.03 -6.31
N GLU A 111 28.84 20.21 -6.47
CA GLU A 111 28.25 21.40 -7.08
C GLU A 111 28.44 22.66 -6.23
N GLU A 112 28.25 22.57 -4.91
CA GLU A 112 28.43 23.71 -4.00
C GLU A 112 29.88 24.17 -3.88
N THR A 113 30.84 23.25 -3.99
CA THR A 113 32.27 23.55 -3.88
C THR A 113 32.93 23.87 -5.21
N ASP A 114 32.16 23.84 -6.31
CA ASP A 114 32.61 24.08 -7.69
C ASP A 114 33.85 23.23 -8.07
N THR A 115 33.96 22.02 -7.51
CA THR A 115 35.03 21.09 -7.88
C THR A 115 34.62 20.22 -9.05
N ASP A 116 35.55 19.99 -9.96
CA ASP A 116 35.35 19.07 -11.09
C ASP A 116 35.80 17.64 -10.78
N LEU A 117 36.60 17.45 -9.73
CA LEU A 117 37.24 16.16 -9.46
C LEU A 117 36.48 15.38 -8.40
N VAL A 118 36.35 14.08 -8.64
CA VAL A 118 35.68 13.14 -7.74
C VAL A 118 36.53 11.90 -7.57
N GLU A 119 36.71 11.46 -6.32
CA GLU A 119 37.37 10.20 -6.02
C GLU A 119 36.33 9.11 -5.77
N VAL A 120 36.44 7.97 -6.47
CA VAL A 120 35.56 6.81 -6.26
C VAL A 120 36.18 5.86 -5.23
N SER A 121 35.40 5.50 -4.21
CA SER A 121 35.87 4.61 -3.14
C SER A 121 36.15 3.18 -3.63
N ALA A 122 37.04 2.49 -2.95
CA ALA A 122 37.30 1.06 -3.18
C ALA A 122 36.79 0.21 -2.02
N HIS A 123 36.38 -1.01 -2.35
CA HIS A 123 35.96 -2.01 -1.37
C HIS A 123 36.11 -3.42 -1.94
N TRP A 124 36.33 -4.41 -1.07
CA TRP A 124 36.42 -5.82 -1.48
C TRP A 124 35.11 -6.36 -2.06
N GLY A 125 35.22 -7.22 -3.06
CA GLY A 125 34.10 -7.87 -3.73
C GLY A 125 33.25 -6.90 -4.53
N ALA A 126 33.88 -5.94 -5.22
CA ALA A 126 33.23 -5.23 -6.31
C ALA A 126 32.84 -6.21 -7.42
N ARG A 127 31.79 -5.87 -8.18
CA ARG A 127 31.55 -6.62 -9.43
C ARG A 127 32.67 -6.29 -10.43
N PRO A 128 33.03 -7.20 -11.35
CA PRO A 128 34.18 -7.01 -12.24
C PRO A 128 34.20 -5.65 -12.95
N GLU A 129 33.08 -5.25 -13.56
CA GLU A 129 32.92 -3.95 -14.22
C GLU A 129 33.14 -2.75 -13.28
N HIS A 130 32.77 -2.89 -12.00
CA HIS A 130 32.91 -1.81 -11.00
C HIS A 130 34.28 -1.80 -10.34
N ALA A 131 35.02 -2.91 -10.38
CA ALA A 131 36.38 -2.98 -9.87
C ALA A 131 37.31 -2.08 -10.70
N GLU A 132 37.05 -1.96 -12.00
CA GLU A 132 37.77 -1.05 -12.90
C GLU A 132 37.66 0.41 -12.48
N TRP A 133 36.63 0.78 -11.73
CA TRP A 133 36.39 2.17 -11.34
C TRP A 133 37.04 2.57 -10.02
N GLN A 134 37.39 1.59 -9.17
CA GLN A 134 37.79 1.80 -7.78
C GLN A 134 39.10 2.57 -7.65
N GLY A 135 39.18 3.43 -6.62
CA GLY A 135 40.42 4.10 -6.22
C GLY A 135 40.97 5.09 -7.24
N LYS A 136 40.14 5.49 -8.21
CA LYS A 136 40.49 6.45 -9.27
C LYS A 136 39.81 7.78 -9.03
N ILE A 137 40.50 8.83 -9.45
CA ILE A 137 39.97 10.20 -9.51
C ILE A 137 39.43 10.43 -10.92
N TYR A 138 38.24 10.99 -11.03
CA TYR A 138 37.56 11.28 -12.28
C TYR A 138 37.25 12.77 -12.39
N SER A 139 37.23 13.28 -13.63
CA SER A 139 36.70 14.59 -13.97
C SER A 139 35.23 14.47 -14.32
N ARG A 140 34.37 15.21 -13.61
CA ARG A 140 32.92 15.25 -13.82
C ARG A 140 32.56 15.87 -15.17
N SER A 141 33.24 16.94 -15.54
CA SER A 141 33.04 17.64 -16.82
C SER A 141 33.65 16.90 -18.01
N GLY A 142 34.60 15.99 -17.76
CA GLY A 142 35.38 15.31 -18.80
C GLY A 142 36.37 16.22 -19.53
N LYS A 143 36.54 17.47 -19.09
CA LYS A 143 37.43 18.45 -19.73
C LYS A 143 38.87 18.33 -19.25
N ASN A 144 39.09 17.70 -18.10
CA ASN A 144 40.43 17.53 -17.55
C ASN A 144 41.19 16.42 -18.29
N LYS A 145 42.36 16.73 -18.87
CA LYS A 145 43.17 15.76 -19.62
C LYS A 145 43.94 14.78 -18.72
N LYS A 146 44.09 15.09 -17.42
CA LYS A 146 44.84 14.28 -16.45
C LYS A 146 44.00 13.14 -15.87
N TYR A 147 42.68 13.31 -15.78
CA TYR A 147 41.78 12.37 -15.12
C TYR A 147 40.72 11.84 -16.10
N PRO A 148 40.34 10.56 -16.02
CA PRO A 148 39.27 9.99 -16.85
C PRO A 148 37.92 10.68 -16.60
N ASN A 149 37.02 10.61 -17.58
CA ASN A 149 35.67 11.16 -17.47
C ASN A 149 34.82 10.32 -16.50
N PHE A 150 34.12 10.97 -15.56
CA PHE A 150 33.21 10.34 -14.61
C PHE A 150 32.03 9.61 -15.29
N SER A 151 31.66 10.00 -16.51
CA SER A 151 30.64 9.29 -17.29
C SER A 151 31.01 7.83 -17.56
N ALA A 152 32.29 7.47 -17.53
CA ALA A 152 32.76 6.09 -17.67
C ALA A 152 32.28 5.18 -16.52
N CYS A 153 31.87 5.75 -15.39
CA CYS A 153 31.29 5.02 -14.26
C CYS A 153 29.77 4.84 -14.40
N HIS A 154 29.15 5.32 -15.49
CA HIS A 154 27.72 5.16 -15.78
C HIS A 154 26.79 5.68 -14.65
N TYR A 155 27.21 6.71 -13.91
CA TYR A 155 26.46 7.21 -12.76
C TYR A 155 25.00 7.56 -13.13
N GLY A 156 24.05 6.98 -12.39
CA GLY A 156 22.61 7.14 -12.64
C GLY A 156 21.98 6.03 -13.47
N GLU A 157 22.77 5.16 -14.10
CA GLU A 157 22.29 3.93 -14.75
C GLU A 157 22.03 2.83 -13.70
N VAL A 158 21.20 1.83 -14.06
CA VAL A 158 20.82 0.75 -13.13
C VAL A 158 22.03 -0.10 -12.74
N ASP A 159 22.94 -0.35 -13.67
CA ASP A 159 24.22 -1.03 -13.52
C ASP A 159 25.42 -0.06 -13.44
N GLY A 160 25.15 1.23 -13.27
CA GLY A 160 26.16 2.24 -13.03
C GLY A 160 26.64 2.36 -11.59
N LEU A 161 27.53 3.32 -11.36
CA LEU A 161 27.91 3.76 -10.03
C LEU A 161 26.67 4.28 -9.28
N LYS A 162 26.54 3.92 -8.00
CA LYS A 162 25.30 4.11 -7.22
C LYS A 162 24.05 3.41 -7.79
N GLY A 163 24.24 2.51 -8.76
CA GLY A 163 23.19 1.63 -9.27
C GLY A 163 22.82 0.51 -8.30
N ILE A 164 22.07 -0.47 -8.80
CA ILE A 164 21.47 -1.54 -8.00
C ILE A 164 22.54 -2.32 -7.21
N ASN A 165 22.36 -2.37 -5.88
CA ASN A 165 23.24 -3.07 -4.94
C ASN A 165 24.73 -2.64 -5.01
N CYS A 166 25.04 -1.50 -5.64
CA CYS A 166 26.36 -0.89 -5.65
C CYS A 166 26.68 -0.35 -4.25
N ARG A 167 27.91 -0.61 -3.77
CA ARG A 167 28.38 -0.21 -2.44
C ARG A 167 29.44 0.89 -2.50
N HIS A 168 29.80 1.34 -3.69
CA HIS A 168 30.75 2.43 -3.87
C HIS A 168 30.12 3.74 -3.44
N ASP A 169 30.99 4.60 -2.94
CA ASP A 169 30.76 6.01 -2.67
C ASP A 169 31.72 6.81 -3.54
N PHE A 170 31.47 8.11 -3.63
CA PHE A 170 32.41 9.02 -4.25
C PHE A 170 32.35 10.35 -3.52
N TYR A 171 33.47 11.05 -3.51
CA TYR A 171 33.65 12.28 -2.74
C TYR A 171 34.29 13.36 -3.60
N PRO A 172 34.02 14.65 -3.33
CA PRO A 172 34.76 15.74 -3.96
C PRO A 172 36.25 15.60 -3.66
N PHE A 173 37.08 15.81 -4.68
CA PHE A 173 38.54 15.78 -4.58
C PHE A 173 39.10 17.17 -4.93
N PHE A 174 40.01 17.68 -4.11
CA PHE A 174 40.64 19.00 -4.32
C PHE A 174 42.12 18.80 -4.58
N GLU A 175 42.55 19.05 -5.81
CA GLU A 175 43.95 18.89 -6.18
C GLU A 175 44.85 19.86 -5.36
N GLY A 176 45.90 19.32 -4.73
CA GLY A 176 46.80 20.09 -3.87
C GLY A 176 46.35 20.24 -2.41
N VAL A 177 45.12 19.82 -2.07
CA VAL A 177 44.61 19.81 -0.68
C VAL A 177 44.23 18.40 -0.24
N SER A 178 43.58 17.64 -1.09
CA SER A 178 43.17 16.25 -0.84
C SER A 178 44.31 15.28 -1.18
N GLU A 179 44.51 14.30 -0.30
CA GLU A 179 45.34 13.13 -0.58
C GLU A 179 44.42 11.97 -1.04
N PRO A 180 44.77 11.22 -2.10
CA PRO A 180 44.00 10.05 -2.51
C PRO A 180 43.91 9.01 -1.38
N ASN A 181 42.73 8.42 -1.22
CA ASN A 181 42.51 7.40 -0.22
C ASN A 181 43.28 6.12 -0.55
N THR A 182 43.96 5.57 0.45
CA THR A 182 44.58 4.25 0.37
C THR A 182 43.59 3.17 0.82
N TRP A 183 43.44 2.13 0.00
CA TRP A 183 42.50 1.04 0.26
C TRP A 183 43.25 -0.27 0.48
N PRO A 184 42.78 -1.14 1.38
CA PRO A 184 43.42 -2.44 1.59
C PRO A 184 43.22 -3.34 0.37
N ASP A 185 44.28 -4.05 -0.02
CA ASP A 185 44.24 -5.02 -1.12
C ASP A 185 43.17 -6.10 -0.88
N GLU A 186 42.56 -6.57 -1.97
CA GLU A 186 41.58 -7.63 -1.89
C GLU A 186 42.24 -8.94 -1.41
N PRO A 187 41.59 -9.71 -0.53
CA PRO A 187 42.15 -10.98 -0.07
C PRO A 187 42.43 -11.93 -1.23
N LYS A 188 43.55 -12.66 -1.14
CA LYS A 188 43.88 -13.69 -2.12
C LYS A 188 42.75 -14.73 -2.21
N PRO A 189 42.48 -15.30 -3.41
CA PRO A 189 41.50 -16.35 -3.57
C PRO A 189 41.77 -17.52 -2.62
N GLN A 190 40.69 -18.13 -2.11
CA GLN A 190 40.75 -19.24 -1.17
C GLN A 190 40.03 -20.47 -1.73
N GLU A 191 40.48 -21.65 -1.33
CA GLU A 191 39.93 -22.92 -1.80
C GLU A 191 38.93 -23.49 -0.79
N TYR A 192 37.83 -24.07 -1.29
CA TYR A 192 36.86 -24.77 -0.47
C TYR A 192 36.24 -25.94 -1.23
N HIS A 193 36.44 -27.16 -0.73
CA HIS A 193 36.00 -28.42 -1.37
C HIS A 193 36.42 -28.53 -2.84
N GLY A 194 37.70 -28.33 -3.14
CA GLY A 194 38.25 -28.48 -4.50
C GLY A 194 37.91 -27.36 -5.47
N LYS A 195 37.34 -26.24 -5.00
CA LYS A 195 37.02 -25.08 -5.83
C LYS A 195 37.59 -23.81 -5.23
N THR A 196 38.29 -23.04 -6.06
CA THR A 196 38.83 -21.72 -5.72
C THR A 196 37.75 -20.64 -5.84
N TYR A 197 37.70 -19.74 -4.86
CA TYR A 197 36.81 -18.59 -4.83
C TYR A 197 37.62 -17.32 -4.61
N ASN A 198 37.47 -16.34 -5.48
CA ASN A 198 37.83 -14.96 -5.12
C ASN A 198 36.79 -14.38 -4.14
N TYR A 199 37.10 -13.24 -3.51
CA TYR A 199 36.23 -12.66 -2.49
C TYR A 199 34.83 -12.33 -3.04
N TYR A 200 34.71 -11.81 -4.26
CA TYR A 200 33.42 -11.59 -4.92
C TYR A 200 32.60 -12.88 -5.02
N GLN A 201 33.18 -13.95 -5.57
CA GLN A 201 32.54 -15.26 -5.73
C GLN A 201 32.17 -15.88 -4.37
N ALA A 202 33.02 -15.71 -3.36
CA ALA A 202 32.75 -16.18 -2.00
C ALA A 202 31.52 -15.49 -1.41
N THR A 203 31.41 -14.16 -1.53
CA THR A 203 30.22 -13.43 -1.06
C THR A 203 28.95 -13.78 -1.85
N GLN A 204 29.07 -14.07 -3.15
CA GLN A 204 27.95 -14.54 -3.97
C GLN A 204 27.47 -15.94 -3.55
N LYS A 205 28.40 -16.85 -3.27
CA LYS A 205 28.08 -18.18 -2.72
C LYS A 205 27.46 -18.08 -1.33
N GLN A 206 28.00 -17.21 -0.45
CA GLN A 206 27.41 -16.90 0.86
C GLN A 206 25.95 -16.47 0.71
N ARG A 207 25.64 -15.52 -0.18
CA ARG A 207 24.26 -15.06 -0.45
C ARG A 207 23.34 -16.14 -1.01
N LYS A 208 23.87 -17.11 -1.77
CA LYS A 208 23.11 -18.27 -2.24
C LYS A 208 22.74 -19.16 -1.05
N MET A 209 23.70 -19.54 -0.21
CA MET A 209 23.43 -20.34 1.00
C MET A 209 22.44 -19.65 1.94
N GLU A 210 22.56 -18.32 2.12
CA GLU A 210 21.59 -17.54 2.90
C GLU A 210 20.15 -17.67 2.34
N ARG A 211 19.98 -17.62 1.01
CA ARG A 211 18.67 -17.80 0.36
C ARG A 211 18.14 -19.23 0.54
N ASP A 212 19.00 -20.23 0.39
CA ASP A 212 18.63 -21.63 0.51
C ASP A 212 18.18 -21.95 1.95
N ILE A 213 18.88 -21.42 2.96
CA ILE A 213 18.47 -21.53 4.38
C ILE A 213 17.11 -20.88 4.61
N ARG A 214 16.88 -19.68 4.07
CA ARG A 214 15.58 -19.00 4.19
C ARG A 214 14.46 -19.73 3.45
N ALA A 215 14.75 -20.40 2.34
CA ALA A 215 13.78 -21.23 1.63
C ALA A 215 13.35 -22.42 2.50
N THR A 216 14.30 -23.18 3.06
CA THR A 216 14.02 -24.28 4.00
C THR A 216 13.23 -23.80 5.21
N GLN A 217 13.55 -22.62 5.77
CA GLN A 217 12.80 -22.06 6.90
C GLN A 217 11.32 -21.76 6.56
N ARG A 218 11.06 -21.23 5.36
CA ARG A 218 9.67 -20.99 4.90
C ARG A 218 8.92 -22.28 4.68
N GLU A 219 9.59 -23.30 4.15
CA GLU A 219 9.01 -24.63 3.96
C GLU A 219 8.63 -25.27 5.30
N ILE A 220 9.50 -25.18 6.31
CA ILE A 220 9.19 -25.59 7.68
C ILE A 220 7.95 -24.84 8.22
N GLU A 221 7.87 -23.53 8.00
CA GLU A 221 6.72 -22.74 8.46
C GLU A 221 5.42 -23.17 7.77
N ALA A 222 5.47 -23.38 6.45
CA ALA A 222 4.32 -23.84 5.67
C ALA A 222 3.85 -25.24 6.11
N GLN A 223 4.79 -26.17 6.30
CA GLN A 223 4.52 -27.53 6.75
C GLN A 223 3.90 -27.57 8.16
N LYS A 224 4.41 -26.73 9.08
CA LYS A 224 3.81 -26.56 10.42
C LYS A 224 2.39 -26.01 10.35
N ALA A 225 2.11 -25.09 9.43
CA ALA A 225 0.78 -24.50 9.29
C ALA A 225 -0.30 -25.50 8.84
N ILE A 226 0.10 -26.58 8.15
CA ILE A 226 -0.80 -27.66 7.73
C ILE A 226 -0.73 -28.90 8.65
N GLY A 227 0.00 -28.82 9.77
CA GLY A 227 0.12 -29.91 10.74
C GLY A 227 1.02 -31.08 10.30
N GLY A 228 1.89 -30.88 9.31
CA GLY A 228 2.80 -31.92 8.83
C GLY A 228 4.09 -32.04 9.64
N ASP A 229 4.79 -33.19 9.50
CA ASP A 229 6.10 -33.39 10.12
C ASP A 229 7.18 -32.51 9.47
N THR A 230 8.06 -31.93 10.31
CA THR A 230 9.17 -31.06 9.90
C THR A 230 10.53 -31.57 10.35
N SER A 231 10.63 -32.76 10.95
CA SER A 231 11.86 -33.35 11.49
C SER A 231 13.03 -33.33 10.49
N VAL A 232 12.78 -33.78 9.25
CA VAL A 232 13.75 -33.82 8.16
C VAL A 232 14.19 -32.42 7.73
N LEU A 233 13.24 -31.50 7.53
CA LEU A 233 13.53 -30.12 7.13
C LEU A 233 14.32 -29.36 8.21
N GLU A 234 14.00 -29.59 9.50
CA GLU A 234 14.73 -29.01 10.62
C GLU A 234 16.18 -29.55 10.67
N ALA A 235 16.39 -30.84 10.40
CA ALA A 235 17.73 -31.42 10.28
C ALA A 235 18.52 -30.84 9.09
N GLN A 236 17.87 -30.70 7.93
CA GLN A 236 18.44 -30.05 6.75
C GLN A 236 18.84 -28.60 7.04
N LYS A 237 17.97 -27.82 7.68
CA LYS A 237 18.26 -26.43 8.08
C LYS A 237 19.51 -26.35 8.96
N ARG A 238 19.62 -27.23 9.97
CA ARG A 238 20.82 -27.28 10.84
C ARG A 238 22.10 -27.57 10.04
N LYS A 239 22.04 -28.53 9.10
CA LYS A 239 23.16 -28.84 8.20
C LYS A 239 23.55 -27.65 7.33
N GLN A 240 22.58 -26.97 6.72
CA GLN A 240 22.81 -25.79 5.89
C GLN A 240 23.44 -24.63 6.68
N ILE A 241 22.97 -24.37 7.90
CA ILE A 241 23.54 -23.33 8.78
C ILE A 241 24.99 -23.68 9.15
N LYS A 242 25.26 -24.93 9.52
CA LYS A 242 26.63 -25.38 9.81
C LYS A 242 27.57 -25.18 8.61
N GLU A 243 27.13 -25.59 7.42
CA GLU A 243 27.89 -25.42 6.19
C GLU A 243 28.12 -23.93 5.86
N TYR A 244 27.10 -23.09 6.09
CA TYR A 244 27.22 -21.63 5.92
C TYR A 244 28.31 -21.02 6.80
N HIS A 245 28.38 -21.41 8.09
CA HIS A 245 29.42 -20.95 9.00
C HIS A 245 30.79 -21.51 8.61
N ASN A 246 30.89 -22.80 8.29
CA ASN A 246 32.13 -23.43 7.85
C ASN A 246 32.69 -22.73 6.60
N PHE A 247 31.84 -22.51 5.60
CA PHE A 247 32.23 -21.79 4.39
C PHE A 247 32.65 -20.35 4.70
N SER A 248 31.88 -19.64 5.52
CA SER A 248 32.19 -18.24 5.84
C SER A 248 33.54 -18.12 6.56
N ASN A 249 33.81 -19.01 7.52
CA ASN A 249 35.08 -19.07 8.23
C ASN A 249 36.24 -19.44 7.31
N ALA A 250 36.07 -20.47 6.47
CA ALA A 250 37.11 -20.91 5.53
C ALA A 250 37.45 -19.82 4.49
N MET A 251 36.45 -19.01 4.11
CA MET A 251 36.62 -17.89 3.16
C MET A 251 37.03 -16.57 3.83
N GLY A 252 37.25 -16.54 5.14
CA GLY A 252 37.57 -15.30 5.88
C GLY A 252 36.49 -14.21 5.79
N ILE A 253 35.25 -14.58 5.50
CA ILE A 253 34.12 -13.65 5.37
C ILE A 253 33.22 -13.73 6.61
N ARG A 254 32.79 -12.56 7.11
CA ARG A 254 31.89 -12.50 8.26
C ARG A 254 30.54 -13.19 7.96
N ALA A 255 30.16 -14.14 8.80
CA ALA A 255 28.82 -14.71 8.84
C ALA A 255 27.78 -13.67 9.28
N LYS A 256 26.61 -13.68 8.65
CA LYS A 256 25.55 -12.67 8.78
C LYS A 256 24.24 -13.32 9.20
N ASP A 257 24.17 -13.72 10.46
CA ASP A 257 23.03 -14.49 11.00
C ASP A 257 21.71 -13.71 10.98
N ASN A 258 21.79 -12.38 11.09
CA ASN A 258 20.68 -11.46 10.85
C ASN A 258 20.01 -11.67 9.48
N ARG A 259 20.76 -12.12 8.46
CA ARG A 259 20.23 -12.41 7.12
C ARG A 259 19.58 -13.78 7.03
N LEU A 260 19.82 -14.68 7.97
CA LEU A 260 19.21 -16.02 7.96
C LEU A 260 17.79 -16.03 8.52
N ARG A 261 17.34 -14.93 9.13
CA ARG A 261 16.03 -14.83 9.78
C ARG A 261 14.90 -14.70 8.75
N VAL A 262 13.85 -15.49 8.93
CA VAL A 262 12.55 -15.34 8.26
C VAL A 262 11.53 -14.82 9.27
N ILE A 263 10.66 -13.90 8.85
CA ILE A 263 9.58 -13.37 9.69
C ILE A 263 8.50 -14.46 9.82
N LYS A 264 8.21 -14.87 11.05
CA LYS A 264 7.16 -15.86 11.35
C LYS A 264 5.77 -15.29 11.07
N GLY A 265 4.83 -16.16 10.72
CA GLY A 265 3.44 -15.81 10.39
C GLY A 265 3.30 -15.26 8.97
N THR A 266 4.38 -15.26 8.18
CA THR A 266 4.37 -14.84 6.78
C THR A 266 4.07 -16.00 5.84
N SER A 267 3.74 -17.18 6.34
CA SER A 267 3.20 -18.26 5.49
C SER A 267 1.67 -18.38 5.59
N ASP A 268 1.04 -17.86 6.65
CA ASP A 268 -0.40 -17.99 6.90
C ASP A 268 -1.20 -16.87 6.18
N LEU A 269 -1.73 -17.19 4.99
CA LEU A 269 -2.53 -16.26 4.18
C LEU A 269 -3.86 -15.88 4.83
N LYS A 270 -4.39 -16.72 5.74
CA LYS A 270 -5.69 -16.46 6.41
C LYS A 270 -5.61 -15.26 7.36
N LYS A 271 -4.41 -14.92 7.83
CA LYS A 271 -4.16 -13.83 8.80
C LYS A 271 -3.71 -12.50 8.17
N THR A 272 -3.66 -12.40 6.85
CA THR A 272 -3.28 -11.14 6.19
C THR A 272 -4.39 -10.09 6.26
N GLN A 273 -4.01 -8.81 6.26
CA GLN A 273 -4.99 -7.72 6.26
C GLN A 273 -5.89 -7.76 5.01
N THR A 274 -5.34 -8.20 3.89
CA THR A 274 -6.08 -8.35 2.64
C THR A 274 -7.16 -9.42 2.77
N THR A 275 -6.83 -10.61 3.28
CA THR A 275 -7.83 -11.66 3.53
C THR A 275 -8.89 -11.22 4.54
N GLN A 276 -8.51 -10.51 5.60
CA GLN A 276 -9.47 -9.94 6.55
C GLN A 276 -10.43 -8.94 5.87
N ARG A 277 -9.91 -8.03 5.03
CA ARG A 277 -10.72 -7.06 4.29
C ARG A 277 -11.68 -7.75 3.32
N VAL A 278 -11.21 -8.77 2.61
CA VAL A 278 -12.04 -9.58 1.71
C VAL A 278 -13.14 -10.30 2.48
N ASN A 279 -12.83 -10.94 3.60
CA ASN A 279 -13.82 -11.62 4.43
C ASN A 279 -14.87 -10.65 4.99
N VAL A 280 -14.45 -9.47 5.45
CA VAL A 280 -15.37 -8.42 5.95
C VAL A 280 -16.25 -7.89 4.82
N SER A 281 -15.71 -7.67 3.62
CA SER A 281 -16.50 -7.24 2.45
C SER A 281 -17.49 -8.33 2.03
N ARG A 282 -17.06 -9.60 1.99
CA ARG A 282 -17.95 -10.73 1.68
C ARG A 282 -19.10 -10.85 2.69
N ALA A 283 -18.81 -10.82 3.99
CA ALA A 283 -19.83 -10.87 5.03
C ALA A 283 -20.81 -9.69 4.95
N ARG A 284 -20.32 -8.49 4.59
CA ARG A 284 -21.19 -7.32 4.35
C ARG A 284 -22.06 -7.49 3.12
N ARG A 285 -21.53 -8.05 2.04
CA ARG A 285 -22.29 -8.32 0.82
C ARG A 285 -23.39 -9.35 1.10
N GLU A 286 -23.06 -10.45 1.77
CA GLU A 286 -24.03 -11.46 2.19
C GLU A 286 -25.12 -10.88 3.11
N ALA A 287 -24.77 -9.98 4.04
CA ALA A 287 -25.75 -9.28 4.87
C ALA A 287 -26.64 -8.34 4.05
N ALA A 288 -26.05 -7.59 3.10
CA ALA A 288 -26.80 -6.67 2.26
C ALA A 288 -27.74 -7.39 1.28
N GLU A 289 -27.31 -8.50 0.68
CA GLU A 289 -28.11 -9.34 -0.23
C GLU A 289 -29.32 -9.97 0.47
N LYS A 290 -29.28 -10.16 1.79
CA LYS A 290 -30.44 -10.62 2.58
C LYS A 290 -31.48 -9.52 2.81
N LEU A 291 -31.07 -8.26 2.79
CA LEU A 291 -31.92 -7.11 3.14
C LEU A 291 -32.47 -6.40 1.90
N PHE A 292 -31.68 -6.38 0.84
CA PHE A 292 -31.97 -5.60 -0.36
C PHE A 292 -31.94 -6.51 -1.58
N SER A 293 -33.09 -6.64 -2.23
CA SER A 293 -33.19 -7.22 -3.57
C SER A 293 -32.87 -6.13 -4.58
N VAL A 294 -31.68 -6.17 -5.18
CA VAL A 294 -31.26 -5.18 -6.18
C VAL A 294 -31.40 -5.79 -7.56
N GLU A 295 -32.22 -5.16 -8.42
CA GLU A 295 -32.39 -5.66 -9.78
C GLU A 295 -31.06 -5.60 -10.56
N PRO A 296 -30.67 -6.71 -11.22
CA PRO A 296 -29.48 -6.74 -12.06
C PRO A 296 -29.70 -5.90 -13.32
N VAL A 297 -28.65 -5.23 -13.79
CA VAL A 297 -28.67 -4.46 -15.04
C VAL A 297 -27.62 -5.03 -15.99
N GLU A 298 -27.98 -5.23 -17.26
CA GLU A 298 -27.06 -5.75 -18.28
C GLU A 298 -25.95 -4.76 -18.65
N LYS A 299 -26.24 -3.44 -18.61
CA LYS A 299 -25.28 -2.33 -18.80
C LYS A 299 -25.70 -1.07 -18.03
N GLY A 300 -24.85 -0.60 -17.12
CA GLY A 300 -25.04 0.66 -16.37
C GLY A 300 -24.40 0.64 -14.98
N ASP A 301 -24.28 1.80 -14.34
CA ASP A 301 -23.84 1.88 -12.95
C ASP A 301 -24.96 1.42 -12.01
N VAL A 302 -24.81 0.25 -11.43
CA VAL A 302 -25.77 -0.30 -10.46
C VAL A 302 -25.42 0.17 -9.06
N ILE A 303 -26.41 0.69 -8.33
CA ILE A 303 -26.26 0.96 -6.90
C ILE A 303 -26.26 -0.37 -6.14
N LEU A 304 -25.06 -0.88 -5.84
CA LEU A 304 -24.89 -2.15 -5.14
C LEU A 304 -25.51 -2.11 -3.73
N ALA A 305 -26.15 -3.21 -3.33
CA ALA A 305 -26.71 -3.42 -1.99
C ALA A 305 -25.68 -3.13 -0.87
N GLU A 306 -24.42 -3.56 -1.07
CA GLU A 306 -23.33 -3.34 -0.11
C GLU A 306 -23.12 -1.84 0.18
N ASN A 307 -23.29 -0.98 -0.82
CA ASN A 307 -23.10 0.47 -0.66
C ASN A 307 -24.22 1.11 0.15
N ILE A 308 -25.46 0.64 0.01
CA ILE A 308 -26.64 1.10 0.78
C ILE A 308 -26.45 0.68 2.24
N TYR A 309 -26.16 -0.60 2.47
CA TYR A 309 -25.90 -1.16 3.80
C TYR A 309 -24.76 -0.42 4.54
N LYS A 310 -23.70 -0.08 3.81
CA LYS A 310 -22.56 0.67 4.36
C LYS A 310 -22.92 2.12 4.73
N ASP A 311 -23.82 2.77 4.00
CA ASP A 311 -24.24 4.14 4.35
C ASP A 311 -25.14 4.12 5.59
N LEU A 312 -26.14 3.23 5.63
CA LEU A 312 -27.06 3.06 6.76
C LEU A 312 -26.33 2.85 8.10
N LYS A 313 -25.27 2.03 8.13
CA LYS A 313 -24.49 1.76 9.35
C LYS A 313 -23.78 2.98 9.97
N ARG A 314 -23.72 4.12 9.29
CA ARG A 314 -23.01 5.31 9.77
C ARG A 314 -23.74 6.11 10.85
N SER A 315 -25.03 5.84 11.06
CA SER A 315 -25.86 6.56 12.02
C SER A 315 -26.72 5.58 12.83
N GLU A 316 -27.17 6.00 14.01
CA GLU A 316 -28.13 5.26 14.83
C GLU A 316 -29.43 4.96 14.05
N ILE A 317 -30.04 5.98 13.42
CA ILE A 317 -31.29 5.83 12.63
C ILE A 317 -31.15 4.78 11.52
N GLY A 318 -30.04 4.81 10.79
CA GLY A 318 -29.79 3.83 9.73
C GLY A 318 -29.56 2.41 10.26
N GLN A 319 -29.04 2.25 11.48
CA GLN A 319 -28.96 0.95 12.15
C GLN A 319 -30.34 0.48 12.60
N GLU A 320 -31.17 1.36 13.16
CA GLU A 320 -32.57 1.07 13.51
C GLU A 320 -33.38 0.62 12.28
N VAL A 321 -33.15 1.23 11.11
CA VAL A 321 -33.80 0.84 9.85
C VAL A 321 -33.41 -0.58 9.45
N ILE A 322 -32.12 -0.95 9.58
CA ILE A 322 -31.65 -2.32 9.31
C ILE A 322 -32.33 -3.30 10.26
N GLU A 323 -32.33 -3.02 11.56
CA GLU A 323 -32.97 -3.89 12.57
C GLU A 323 -34.47 -4.04 12.33
N PHE A 324 -35.14 -2.95 11.93
CA PHE A 324 -36.56 -2.96 11.63
C PHE A 324 -36.89 -3.81 10.39
N ILE A 325 -36.08 -3.70 9.32
CA ILE A 325 -36.24 -4.52 8.12
C ILE A 325 -36.06 -6.02 8.46
N GLU A 326 -35.02 -6.36 9.23
CA GLU A 326 -34.74 -7.73 9.66
C GLU A 326 -35.86 -8.30 10.54
N LYS A 327 -36.27 -7.57 11.58
CA LYS A 327 -37.25 -8.05 12.56
C LYS A 327 -38.65 -8.22 11.96
N ASN A 328 -39.04 -7.33 11.05
CA ASN A 328 -40.38 -7.34 10.45
C ASN A 328 -40.46 -8.10 9.12
N ASN A 329 -39.31 -8.61 8.65
CA ASN A 329 -39.15 -9.31 7.38
C ASN A 329 -39.70 -8.50 6.20
N ILE A 330 -39.24 -7.26 6.10
CA ILE A 330 -39.64 -6.31 5.05
C ILE A 330 -38.82 -6.61 3.80
N ASP A 331 -39.50 -6.75 2.67
CA ASP A 331 -38.86 -6.93 1.38
C ASP A 331 -38.55 -5.55 0.76
N VAL A 332 -37.26 -5.22 0.65
CA VAL A 332 -36.81 -3.96 0.06
C VAL A 332 -36.26 -4.22 -1.34
N GLN A 333 -36.95 -3.70 -2.35
CA GLN A 333 -36.62 -3.86 -3.76
C GLN A 333 -36.03 -2.56 -4.32
N ILE A 334 -34.81 -2.64 -4.84
CA ILE A 334 -34.13 -1.53 -5.50
C ILE A 334 -34.21 -1.76 -7.02
N LEU A 335 -35.06 -0.97 -7.66
CA LEU A 335 -35.35 -1.07 -9.09
C LEU A 335 -34.33 -0.26 -9.88
N ASN A 336 -33.64 -0.93 -10.80
CA ASN A 336 -32.66 -0.30 -11.68
C ASN A 336 -33.05 -0.38 -13.16
N ASN A 337 -34.13 -1.09 -13.49
CA ASN A 337 -34.62 -1.20 -14.87
C ASN A 337 -35.78 -0.24 -15.15
N LYS A 338 -35.78 0.37 -16.34
CA LYS A 338 -36.83 1.26 -16.80
C LYS A 338 -38.17 0.53 -16.92
N SER A 339 -38.17 -0.70 -17.47
CA SER A 339 -39.39 -1.50 -17.63
C SER A 339 -40.07 -1.80 -16.29
N SER A 340 -39.32 -2.21 -15.27
CA SER A 340 -39.87 -2.46 -13.93
C SER A 340 -40.45 -1.19 -13.28
N VAL A 341 -39.82 -0.03 -13.52
CA VAL A 341 -40.30 1.27 -13.01
C VAL A 341 -41.59 1.70 -13.73
N GLU A 342 -41.66 1.51 -15.05
CA GLU A 342 -42.84 1.78 -15.87
C GLU A 342 -44.02 0.86 -15.48
N ASP A 343 -43.76 -0.45 -15.32
CA ASP A 343 -44.77 -1.45 -14.90
C ASP A 343 -45.35 -1.15 -13.51
N MET A 344 -44.54 -0.57 -12.61
CA MET A 344 -44.99 -0.15 -11.28
C MET A 344 -45.52 1.29 -11.23
N GLY A 345 -45.52 2.03 -12.34
CA GLY A 345 -45.97 3.43 -12.38
C GLY A 345 -45.12 4.39 -11.55
N MET A 346 -43.83 4.07 -11.35
CA MET A 346 -42.91 4.78 -10.45
C MET A 346 -42.05 5.85 -11.14
N GLU A 347 -42.35 6.21 -12.40
CA GLU A 347 -41.51 7.07 -13.24
C GLU A 347 -41.13 8.40 -12.56
N ASN A 348 -42.06 8.97 -11.79
CA ASN A 348 -41.88 10.25 -11.09
C ASN A 348 -41.69 10.11 -9.57
N LEU A 349 -41.61 8.88 -9.05
CA LEU A 349 -41.48 8.60 -7.62
C LEU A 349 -40.06 8.15 -7.29
N TYR A 350 -39.54 8.60 -6.14
CA TYR A 350 -38.26 8.12 -5.62
C TYR A 350 -38.40 6.74 -4.99
N GLY A 351 -39.51 6.48 -4.31
CA GLY A 351 -39.85 5.21 -3.67
C GLY A 351 -41.34 5.18 -3.36
N TYR A 352 -41.82 4.00 -3.00
CA TYR A 352 -43.12 3.84 -2.35
C TYR A 352 -43.11 2.60 -1.47
N GLN A 353 -43.97 2.60 -0.46
CA GLN A 353 -44.20 1.46 0.39
C GLN A 353 -45.60 0.88 0.15
N ARG A 354 -45.71 -0.46 0.17
CA ARG A 354 -47.00 -1.17 0.13
C ARG A 354 -46.95 -2.41 1.02
N GLY A 355 -47.68 -2.38 2.13
CA GLY A 355 -47.66 -3.45 3.12
C GLY A 355 -46.25 -3.68 3.66
N LYS A 356 -45.75 -4.92 3.59
CA LYS A 356 -44.38 -5.29 4.02
C LYS A 356 -43.33 -5.16 2.92
N ARG A 357 -43.57 -4.35 1.89
CA ARG A 357 -42.65 -4.15 0.78
C ARG A 357 -42.33 -2.68 0.58
N ILE A 358 -41.06 -2.37 0.37
CA ILE A 358 -40.57 -1.05 0.01
C ILE A 358 -39.92 -1.15 -1.36
N TYR A 359 -40.36 -0.31 -2.29
CA TYR A 359 -39.80 -0.21 -3.63
C TYR A 359 -39.06 1.11 -3.76
N ILE A 360 -37.84 1.07 -4.29
CA ILE A 360 -37.03 2.27 -4.52
C ILE A 360 -36.65 2.34 -5.98
N ASN A 361 -36.97 3.48 -6.60
CA ASN A 361 -36.57 3.80 -7.96
C ASN A 361 -35.14 4.36 -7.96
N ALA A 362 -34.15 3.50 -8.22
CA ALA A 362 -32.74 3.90 -8.25
C ALA A 362 -32.42 4.82 -9.44
N LEU A 363 -33.14 4.68 -10.56
CA LEU A 363 -32.98 5.52 -11.76
C LEU A 363 -33.33 6.98 -11.45
N GLN A 364 -34.43 7.21 -10.73
CA GLN A 364 -34.84 8.55 -10.34
C GLN A 364 -33.98 9.11 -9.18
N CYS A 365 -33.58 8.25 -8.24
CA CYS A 365 -32.68 8.65 -7.15
C CYS A 365 -31.29 9.07 -7.66
N LYS A 366 -30.78 8.45 -8.73
CA LYS A 366 -29.46 8.66 -9.39
C LYS A 366 -28.22 8.43 -8.52
N THR A 367 -28.33 8.58 -7.20
CA THR A 367 -27.21 8.50 -6.26
C THR A 367 -27.56 7.60 -5.08
N LYS A 368 -26.55 6.89 -4.57
CA LYS A 368 -26.70 6.05 -3.36
C LYS A 368 -27.22 6.83 -2.16
N LYS A 369 -26.86 8.11 -2.05
CA LYS A 369 -27.28 8.97 -0.93
C LYS A 369 -28.80 9.13 -0.94
N LYS A 370 -29.35 9.42 -2.13
CA LYS A 370 -30.78 9.62 -2.30
C LYS A 370 -31.56 8.33 -2.10
N VAL A 371 -31.05 7.19 -2.59
CA VAL A 371 -31.62 5.86 -2.33
C VAL A 371 -31.75 5.58 -0.83
N VAL A 372 -30.70 5.88 -0.05
CA VAL A 372 -30.72 5.67 1.41
C VAL A 372 -31.70 6.62 2.11
N GLU A 373 -31.73 7.89 1.70
CA GLU A 373 -32.71 8.86 2.24
C GLU A 373 -34.14 8.42 1.95
N THR A 374 -34.42 7.96 0.72
CA THR A 374 -35.72 7.44 0.33
C THR A 374 -36.07 6.18 1.13
N LEU A 375 -35.13 5.24 1.31
CA LEU A 375 -35.39 4.06 2.14
C LEU A 375 -35.80 4.42 3.57
N ILE A 376 -35.10 5.37 4.19
CA ILE A 376 -35.41 5.83 5.54
C ILE A 376 -36.77 6.52 5.55
N HIS A 377 -37.07 7.33 4.52
CA HIS A 377 -38.35 7.99 4.35
C HIS A 377 -39.49 6.96 4.26
N GLU A 378 -39.43 6.02 3.32
CA GLU A 378 -40.44 4.97 3.14
C GLU A 378 -40.58 4.07 4.38
N LYS A 379 -39.47 3.77 5.07
CA LYS A 379 -39.52 3.04 6.33
C LYS A 379 -40.25 3.82 7.41
N THR A 380 -40.10 5.14 7.46
CA THR A 380 -40.73 5.96 8.50
C THR A 380 -42.24 6.02 8.31
N HIS A 381 -42.75 5.96 7.08
CA HIS A 381 -44.18 5.79 6.81
C HIS A 381 -44.77 4.53 7.44
N LEU A 382 -43.99 3.45 7.58
CA LEU A 382 -44.45 2.21 8.26
C LEU A 382 -44.67 2.38 9.75
N ASP A 383 -44.06 3.38 10.38
CA ASP A 383 -44.30 3.70 11.79
C ASP A 383 -45.64 4.45 11.98
N TYR A 384 -46.22 4.99 10.89
CA TYR A 384 -47.45 5.79 10.87
C TYR A 384 -48.46 5.26 9.83
N PRO A 385 -48.93 4.00 9.94
CA PRO A 385 -49.73 3.35 8.88
C PRO A 385 -51.10 3.98 8.62
N GLU A 386 -51.62 4.76 9.57
CA GLU A 386 -52.95 5.37 9.49
C GLU A 386 -52.90 6.85 9.07
N GLU A 387 -51.74 7.50 9.12
CA GLU A 387 -51.60 8.93 8.83
C GLU A 387 -51.03 9.17 7.42
N CYS A 388 -51.63 10.12 6.68
CA CYS A 388 -51.20 10.49 5.32
C CYS A 388 -51.04 12.01 5.12
N GLY A 389 -51.12 12.79 6.21
CA GLY A 389 -51.01 14.26 6.16
C GLY A 389 -49.58 14.77 6.00
N ARG A 390 -49.43 16.08 5.72
CA ARG A 390 -48.12 16.75 5.60
C ARG A 390 -47.22 16.58 6.83
N HIS A 391 -47.82 16.38 8.01
CA HIS A 391 -47.08 16.08 9.23
C HIS A 391 -46.16 14.86 9.08
N VAL A 392 -46.67 13.74 8.55
CA VAL A 392 -45.90 12.50 8.42
C VAL A 392 -44.79 12.67 7.38
N GLU A 393 -45.08 13.33 6.27
CA GLU A 393 -44.08 13.68 5.25
C GLU A 393 -42.93 14.51 5.85
N CYS A 394 -43.24 15.46 6.74
CA CYS A 394 -42.21 16.23 7.46
C CYS A 394 -41.38 15.34 8.40
N VAL A 395 -42.00 14.37 9.09
CA VAL A 395 -41.30 13.43 9.97
C VAL A 395 -40.37 12.51 9.16
N CYS A 396 -40.83 11.99 8.03
CA CYS A 396 -40.06 11.13 7.14
C CYS A 396 -38.84 11.87 6.57
N ASP A 397 -39.03 13.09 6.06
CA ASP A 397 -37.93 13.94 5.57
C ASP A 397 -36.96 14.32 6.69
N ALA A 398 -37.45 14.56 7.91
CA ALA A 398 -36.61 14.85 9.06
C ALA A 398 -35.75 13.65 9.45
N GLN A 399 -36.27 12.42 9.44
CA GLN A 399 -35.48 11.22 9.74
C GLN A 399 -34.40 10.97 8.67
N ALA A 400 -34.75 11.11 7.39
CA ALA A 400 -33.79 11.04 6.30
C ALA A 400 -32.68 12.09 6.46
N MET A 401 -33.02 13.33 6.85
CA MET A 401 -32.03 14.39 7.05
C MET A 401 -31.18 14.17 8.31
N LYS A 402 -31.75 13.64 9.40
CA LYS A 402 -31.00 13.27 10.61
C LYS A 402 -29.95 12.21 10.35
N HIS A 403 -30.23 11.23 9.48
CA HIS A 403 -29.22 10.25 9.04
C HIS A 403 -27.97 10.93 8.44
N ARG A 404 -28.15 12.08 7.78
CA ARG A 404 -27.06 12.85 7.13
C ARG A 404 -26.35 13.81 8.06
N LYS A 405 -27.11 14.60 8.83
CA LYS A 405 -26.61 15.74 9.62
C LYS A 405 -26.49 15.43 11.12
N GLY A 406 -27.10 14.36 11.60
CA GLY A 406 -27.30 14.12 13.02
C GLY A 406 -28.39 15.05 13.58
N LYS A 407 -28.01 15.97 14.46
CA LYS A 407 -28.96 16.89 15.12
C LYS A 407 -29.44 17.99 14.15
N LEU A 408 -30.75 18.12 13.98
CA LEU A 408 -31.36 19.16 13.15
C LEU A 408 -31.51 20.49 13.90
N THR A 409 -31.40 21.59 13.16
CA THR A 409 -31.66 22.95 13.64
C THR A 409 -33.09 23.40 13.34
N GLY A 410 -33.54 24.51 13.94
CA GLY A 410 -34.84 25.10 13.63
C GLY A 410 -34.98 25.54 12.16
N ASP A 411 -33.89 25.91 11.51
CA ASP A 411 -33.89 26.29 10.10
C ASP A 411 -34.03 25.07 9.19
N ASP A 412 -33.41 23.94 9.56
CA ASP A 412 -33.59 22.67 8.84
C ASP A 412 -35.05 22.23 8.87
N LEU A 413 -35.71 22.32 10.04
CA LEU A 413 -37.12 21.98 10.20
C LEU A 413 -38.04 22.92 9.39
N ARG A 414 -37.76 24.23 9.39
CA ARG A 414 -38.49 25.20 8.56
C ARG A 414 -38.32 24.91 7.07
N SER A 415 -37.13 24.53 6.65
CA SER A 415 -36.85 24.13 5.26
C SER A 415 -37.62 22.88 4.85
N ILE A 416 -37.72 21.88 5.74
CA ILE A 416 -38.49 20.66 5.48
C ILE A 416 -39.98 21.01 5.33
N ILE A 417 -40.55 21.78 6.26
CA ILE A 417 -41.95 22.18 6.23
C ILE A 417 -42.28 22.94 4.93
N LYS A 418 -41.40 23.86 4.52
CA LYS A 418 -41.56 24.60 3.27
C LYS A 418 -41.57 23.66 2.06
N SER A 419 -40.60 22.75 1.98
CA SER A 419 -40.51 21.75 0.91
C SER A 419 -41.76 20.85 0.84
N VAL A 420 -42.25 20.36 1.97
CA VAL A 420 -43.45 19.51 2.03
C VAL A 420 -44.71 20.28 1.59
N ASN A 421 -44.85 21.54 1.98
CA ASN A 421 -45.97 22.38 1.55
C ASN A 421 -45.97 22.63 0.04
N GLU A 422 -44.79 22.77 -0.57
CA GLU A 422 -44.65 22.94 -2.02
C GLU A 422 -44.91 21.62 -2.78
N ARG A 423 -44.49 20.48 -2.23
CA ARG A 423 -44.69 19.16 -2.85
C ARG A 423 -46.12 18.64 -2.76
N TYR A 424 -46.82 18.93 -1.66
CA TYR A 424 -48.16 18.41 -1.39
C TYR A 424 -49.15 19.51 -0.95
N PRO A 425 -49.44 20.49 -1.83
CA PRO A 425 -50.27 21.65 -1.50
C PRO A 425 -51.73 21.31 -1.20
N ASP A 426 -52.18 20.10 -1.57
CA ASP A 426 -53.57 19.64 -1.39
C ASP A 426 -53.74 18.74 -0.16
N TYR A 427 -52.64 18.28 0.45
CA TYR A 427 -52.72 17.40 1.63
C TYR A 427 -53.09 18.21 2.87
N LYS A 428 -53.98 17.70 3.72
CA LYS A 428 -54.23 18.31 5.05
C LYS A 428 -52.98 18.16 5.93
N TRP A 429 -52.85 19.04 6.93
CA TRP A 429 -51.69 19.02 7.82
C TRP A 429 -51.60 17.74 8.66
N ARG A 430 -52.74 17.33 9.25
CA ARG A 430 -52.96 16.01 9.82
C ARG A 430 -54.18 15.41 9.12
N ALA A 431 -54.01 14.22 8.57
CA ALA A 431 -55.06 13.45 7.91
C ALA A 431 -54.83 11.98 8.19
N VAL A 432 -55.93 11.26 8.35
CA VAL A 432 -55.96 9.80 8.47
C VAL A 432 -56.56 9.24 7.18
N TYR A 433 -56.19 8.04 6.75
CA TYR A 433 -56.72 7.41 5.53
C TYR A 433 -58.26 7.26 5.45
N HIS A 434 -58.98 7.60 6.52
CA HIS A 434 -60.44 7.51 6.64
C HIS A 434 -61.18 8.86 6.49
N ASP A 435 -60.47 9.97 6.23
CA ASP A 435 -61.01 11.35 6.16
C ASP A 435 -61.29 11.89 4.74
#